data_AF-A0A420ZBK7-F1
#
_entry.id   AF-A0A420ZBK7-F1
#
_cell.length_a   1.000
_cell.length_b   1.000
_cell.length_c   1.000
_cell.angle_alpha   90.00
_cell.angle_beta   90.00
_cell.angle_gamma   90.00
#
_symmetry.space_group_name_H-M   'P 1'
#
loop_
_entity.id
_entity.type
_entity.pdbx_description
1 polymer ?
#
loop_
_entity_poly.entity_id
_entity_poly.type
_entity_poly.pdbx_seq_one_letter_code
_entity_poly.pdbx_strand_id
1 'polypeptide(L)'
;MEPAIDFLTTDSQTYISNLYSTDRTDIEGAYSLSYLSGTGEESYFGEKDTGPNGNNKESTSILHMDKADWYDEAVSELTEILKECGSENWDGHGSLPISYGTYSKARELLKLIPQSLPKPSIVPEPENEIGFEWWIDPKTSFVISVKDDDKITFAGLLGKNREIWGVEVFEDSFPQLIYENVKRLFSQSNGY
;
A
#
# COMPACT_ATOMS: atom_id res chain seq x y z
N MET A 1 -0.92 42.91 15.87
CA MET A 1 -0.96 42.37 14.50
C MET A 1 -0.06 41.15 14.50
N GLU A 2 -0.66 39.99 14.74
CA GLU A 2 0.02 38.71 14.51
C GLU A 2 -0.06 38.40 13.01
N PRO A 3 0.98 37.82 12.39
CA PRO A 3 0.84 37.25 11.06
C PRO A 3 0.08 35.92 11.15
N ALA A 4 -0.96 35.80 10.35
CA ALA A 4 -1.65 34.54 10.12
C ALA A 4 -0.64 33.54 9.51
N ILE A 5 -0.40 32.42 10.19
CA ILE A 5 0.31 31.30 9.62
C ILE A 5 -0.64 30.65 8.61
N ASP A 6 -0.33 30.88 7.34
CA ASP A 6 -0.95 30.22 6.20
C ASP A 6 -0.48 28.75 6.23
N PHE A 7 -1.23 27.87 6.91
CA PHE A 7 -1.08 26.43 6.80
C PHE A 7 -1.59 26.02 5.41
N LEU A 8 -0.74 26.21 4.40
CA LEU A 8 -1.05 25.87 3.03
C LEU A 8 -1.08 24.35 2.88
N THR A 9 -2.29 23.85 2.67
CA THR A 9 -2.72 22.50 2.27
C THR A 9 -2.15 22.07 0.90
N THR A 10 -0.84 22.21 0.68
CA THR A 10 -0.19 22.09 -0.65
C THR A 10 0.33 20.69 -0.96
N ASP A 11 0.32 19.76 0.00
CA ASP A 11 1.17 18.59 -0.13
C ASP A 11 0.53 17.42 -0.87
N SER A 12 -0.79 17.20 -0.80
CA SER A 12 -1.38 16.02 -1.47
C SER A 12 -1.51 16.14 -3.00
N GLN A 13 -1.86 17.33 -3.51
CA GLN A 13 -1.93 17.54 -4.97
C GLN A 13 -0.53 17.61 -5.60
N THR A 14 0.42 18.24 -4.92
CA THR A 14 1.83 18.29 -5.36
C THR A 14 2.46 16.90 -5.27
N TYR A 15 2.12 16.10 -4.27
CA TYR A 15 2.61 14.73 -4.12
C TYR A 15 2.07 13.79 -5.19
N ILE A 16 0.76 13.75 -5.45
CA ILE A 16 0.19 12.96 -6.57
C ILE A 16 0.75 13.45 -7.91
N SER A 17 0.77 14.76 -8.13
CA SER A 17 1.33 15.28 -9.39
C SER A 17 2.82 14.94 -9.52
N ASN A 18 3.64 15.02 -8.47
CA ASN A 18 5.07 14.69 -8.56
C ASN A 18 5.33 13.18 -8.69
N LEU A 19 4.56 12.32 -8.02
CA LEU A 19 4.65 10.85 -8.15
C LEU A 19 4.23 10.35 -9.54
N TYR A 20 3.26 11.01 -10.18
CA TYR A 20 2.68 10.55 -11.45
C TYR A 20 2.99 11.45 -12.66
N SER A 21 3.71 12.57 -12.50
CA SER A 21 4.12 13.47 -13.61
C SER A 21 5.47 13.10 -14.23
N THR A 22 6.20 12.13 -13.69
CA THR A 22 7.46 11.67 -14.30
C THR A 22 7.20 10.38 -15.05
N ASP A 23 7.37 10.44 -16.38
CA ASP A 23 7.42 9.29 -17.29
C ASP A 23 8.35 8.24 -16.67
N ARG A 24 7.80 7.11 -16.22
CA ARG A 24 8.51 6.12 -15.39
C ARG A 24 9.43 5.24 -16.24
N THR A 25 10.23 5.83 -17.12
CA THR A 25 11.24 5.14 -17.92
C THR A 25 12.58 4.96 -17.22
N ASP A 26 12.82 5.62 -16.07
CA ASP A 26 14.17 5.69 -15.49
C ASP A 26 14.32 5.04 -14.09
N ILE A 27 13.37 4.20 -13.65
CA ILE A 27 13.55 3.32 -12.48
C ILE A 27 13.57 1.85 -12.93
N GLU A 28 14.42 1.53 -13.90
CA GLU A 28 14.94 0.17 -14.04
C GLU A 28 16.19 0.05 -13.17
N GLY A 29 16.04 -0.55 -11.98
CA GLY A 29 17.22 -1.00 -11.24
C GLY A 29 17.06 -1.12 -9.73
N ALA A 30 16.08 -1.87 -9.22
CA ALA A 30 16.19 -2.47 -7.87
C ALA A 30 15.10 -3.51 -7.52
N TYR A 31 14.52 -4.25 -8.48
CA TYR A 31 13.72 -5.43 -8.13
C TYR A 31 14.24 -6.66 -8.88
N SER A 32 15.38 -7.17 -8.41
CA SER A 32 15.87 -8.49 -8.82
C SER A 32 15.04 -9.56 -8.13
N LEU A 33 14.14 -10.17 -8.91
CA LEU A 33 13.44 -11.40 -8.58
C LEU A 33 14.44 -12.53 -8.33
N SER A 34 14.69 -12.88 -7.07
CA SER A 34 15.29 -14.17 -6.73
C SER A 34 14.19 -15.16 -6.35
N TYR A 35 13.72 -15.87 -7.37
CA TYR A 35 12.88 -17.05 -7.22
C TYR A 35 13.67 -18.17 -6.52
N LEU A 36 13.04 -18.70 -5.47
CA LEU A 36 13.07 -20.08 -4.96
C LEU A 36 14.05 -21.05 -5.65
N SER A 37 15.11 -21.42 -4.92
CA SER A 37 15.76 -22.72 -5.07
C SER A 37 15.78 -23.43 -3.71
N GLY A 38 14.67 -24.11 -3.42
CA GLY A 38 14.53 -25.00 -2.27
C GLY A 38 14.06 -26.36 -2.74
N THR A 39 14.95 -27.17 -3.30
CA THR A 39 14.68 -28.60 -3.55
C THR A 39 14.93 -29.36 -2.26
N GLY A 40 13.90 -29.48 -1.42
CA GLY A 40 13.82 -30.48 -0.36
C GLY A 40 13.12 -31.72 -0.91
N GLU A 41 13.87 -32.80 -1.12
CA GLU A 41 13.34 -34.12 -1.40
C GLU A 41 12.86 -34.75 -0.08
N GLU A 42 11.56 -34.94 0.08
CA GLU A 42 11.04 -36.00 0.95
C GLU A 42 10.00 -36.82 0.19
N SER A 43 10.18 -38.13 0.32
CA SER A 43 9.53 -39.20 -0.41
C SER A 43 8.30 -39.68 0.36
N TYR A 44 7.20 -39.96 -0.35
CA TYR A 44 6.20 -40.91 0.12
C TYR A 44 5.56 -41.65 -1.06
N PHE A 45 5.69 -42.97 -1.02
CA PHE A 45 5.06 -43.94 -1.91
C PHE A 45 3.59 -44.19 -1.48
N GLY A 46 2.68 -44.43 -2.43
CA GLY A 46 1.35 -44.99 -2.16
C GLY A 46 0.40 -44.97 -3.36
N GLU A 47 -0.02 -46.15 -3.79
CA GLU A 47 -0.61 -46.53 -5.08
C GLU A 47 -2.13 -46.25 -5.34
N LYS A 48 -2.44 -46.13 -6.65
CA LYS A 48 -3.55 -46.72 -7.46
C LYS A 48 -4.99 -46.15 -7.49
N ASP A 49 -5.30 -45.66 -8.70
CA ASP A 49 -6.48 -45.87 -9.59
C ASP A 49 -7.93 -45.80 -9.05
N THR A 50 -8.76 -44.94 -9.66
CA THR A 50 -9.87 -45.32 -10.56
C THR A 50 -10.69 -44.11 -11.06
N GLY A 51 -10.79 -43.95 -12.40
CA GLY A 51 -12.01 -43.52 -13.09
C GLY A 51 -12.27 -42.02 -13.35
N PRO A 52 -12.69 -41.61 -14.57
CA PRO A 52 -12.91 -40.21 -14.93
C PRO A 52 -14.37 -39.79 -14.68
N ASN A 53 -14.59 -38.60 -14.11
CA ASN A 53 -15.85 -37.89 -14.31
C ASN A 53 -15.63 -36.39 -14.30
N GLY A 54 -16.08 -35.75 -15.39
CA GLY A 54 -15.97 -34.31 -15.60
C GLY A 54 -16.82 -33.52 -14.62
N ASN A 55 -16.43 -32.27 -14.42
CA ASN A 55 -17.23 -31.08 -14.70
C ASN A 55 -16.57 -29.86 -14.05
N ASN A 56 -16.01 -29.02 -14.92
CA ASN A 56 -15.90 -27.56 -14.82
C ASN A 56 -16.06 -26.93 -13.44
N LYS A 57 -14.94 -26.52 -12.86
CA LYS A 57 -14.83 -25.27 -12.09
C LYS A 57 -13.46 -24.63 -12.34
N GLU A 58 -13.20 -24.28 -13.59
CA GLU A 58 -12.37 -23.09 -13.86
C GLU A 58 -13.25 -21.89 -13.53
N SER A 59 -13.33 -21.55 -12.25
CA SER A 59 -13.83 -20.26 -11.80
C SER A 59 -12.64 -19.57 -11.20
N THR A 60 -12.13 -18.60 -11.96
CA THR A 60 -11.01 -17.72 -11.67
C THR A 60 -11.05 -17.24 -10.23
N SER A 61 -10.18 -17.85 -9.43
CA SER A 61 -9.85 -17.45 -8.07
C SER A 61 -9.23 -16.05 -8.09
N ILE A 62 -10.05 -14.99 -8.02
CA ILE A 62 -9.54 -13.73 -7.47
C ILE A 62 -9.23 -14.06 -6.02
N LEU A 63 -7.94 -14.26 -5.75
CA LEU A 63 -7.41 -14.75 -4.48
C LEU A 63 -7.98 -13.88 -3.34
N HIS A 64 -8.88 -14.46 -2.55
CA HIS A 64 -9.09 -14.02 -1.17
C HIS A 64 -7.79 -14.38 -0.43
N MET A 65 -6.75 -13.57 -0.59
CA MET A 65 -5.65 -13.58 0.38
C MET A 65 -6.24 -13.03 1.67
N ASP A 66 -6.20 -13.86 2.71
CA ASP A 66 -6.57 -13.43 4.03
C ASP A 66 -5.58 -12.34 4.46
N LYS A 67 -6.04 -11.36 5.25
CA LYS A 67 -5.12 -10.41 5.90
C LYS A 67 -4.04 -11.14 6.69
N ALA A 68 -4.39 -12.27 7.29
CA ALA A 68 -3.42 -13.12 7.98
C ALA A 68 -2.25 -13.55 7.07
N ASP A 69 -2.48 -13.69 5.76
CA ASP A 69 -1.46 -14.14 4.82
C ASP A 69 -0.41 -13.06 4.52
N TRP A 70 -0.80 -11.78 4.51
CA TRP A 70 0.10 -10.67 4.14
C TRP A 70 0.54 -9.78 5.29
N TYR A 71 -0.10 -9.86 6.46
CA TYR A 71 0.16 -8.93 7.57
C TYR A 71 1.60 -9.01 8.10
N ASP A 72 2.14 -10.22 8.30
CA ASP A 72 3.51 -10.38 8.81
C ASP A 72 4.56 -9.85 7.83
N GLU A 73 4.32 -10.05 6.53
CA GLU A 73 5.16 -9.51 5.47
C GLU A 73 5.12 -7.97 5.47
N ALA A 74 3.93 -7.37 5.54
CA ALA A 74 3.77 -5.92 5.61
C ALA A 74 4.40 -5.29 6.87
N VAL A 75 4.38 -6.00 8.01
CA VAL A 75 5.10 -5.58 9.22
C VAL A 75 6.63 -5.66 9.03
N SER A 76 7.11 -6.66 8.30
CA SER A 76 8.52 -6.77 7.94
C SER A 76 8.96 -5.59 7.06
N GLU A 77 8.18 -5.27 6.02
CA GLU A 77 8.42 -4.11 5.13
C GLU A 77 8.49 -2.79 5.92
N LEU A 78 7.54 -2.52 6.82
CA LEU A 78 7.60 -1.34 7.70
C LEU A 78 8.86 -1.30 8.56
N THR A 79 9.33 -2.46 9.00
CA THR A 79 10.53 -2.56 9.84
C THR A 79 11.80 -2.30 9.03
N GLU A 80 11.83 -2.72 7.77
CA GLU A 80 12.90 -2.41 6.82
C GLU A 80 12.92 -0.91 6.49
N ILE A 81 11.76 -0.32 6.22
CA ILE A 81 11.62 1.14 6.01
C ILE A 81 12.20 1.93 7.19
N LEU A 82 11.87 1.58 8.44
CA LEU A 82 12.42 2.27 9.60
C LEU A 82 13.96 2.16 9.67
N LYS A 83 14.52 1.02 9.27
CA LYS A 83 15.99 0.81 9.29
C LYS A 83 16.69 1.61 8.20
N GLU A 84 16.14 1.62 6.99
CA GLU A 84 16.76 2.22 5.82
C GLU A 84 16.53 3.73 5.76
N CYS A 85 15.32 4.17 6.11
CA CYS A 85 14.89 5.57 6.01
C CYS A 85 14.92 6.29 7.37
N GLY A 86 15.40 5.66 8.44
CA GLY A 86 15.51 6.27 9.78
C GLY A 86 16.62 7.30 9.94
N SER A 87 17.40 7.56 8.89
CA SER A 87 18.45 8.59 8.85
C SER A 87 18.05 9.72 7.91
N GLU A 88 18.47 10.95 8.20
CA GLU A 88 18.27 12.11 7.31
C GLU A 88 18.85 11.85 5.91
N ASN A 89 18.20 12.44 4.90
CA ASN A 89 18.64 12.42 3.51
C ASN A 89 18.82 10.99 2.96
N TRP A 90 17.96 10.04 3.39
CA TRP A 90 18.01 8.63 2.98
C TRP A 90 17.81 8.43 1.47
N ASP A 91 17.18 9.39 0.80
CA ASP A 91 16.95 9.41 -0.64
C ASP A 91 17.98 10.23 -1.43
N GLY A 92 18.90 10.93 -0.76
CA GLY A 92 19.84 11.86 -1.40
C GLY A 92 19.24 13.22 -1.82
N HIS A 93 17.97 13.50 -1.49
CA HIS A 93 17.24 14.72 -1.88
C HIS A 93 16.74 15.55 -0.69
N GLY A 94 17.32 15.35 0.50
CA GLY A 94 17.03 16.11 1.70
C GLY A 94 15.83 15.57 2.49
N SER A 95 15.43 14.32 2.27
CA SER A 95 14.34 13.71 3.02
C SER A 95 14.56 13.72 4.53
N LEU A 96 13.48 13.95 5.28
CA LEU A 96 13.44 13.78 6.72
C LEU A 96 13.52 12.29 7.09
N PRO A 97 14.12 11.95 8.24
CA PRO A 97 14.18 10.59 8.72
C PRO A 97 12.77 10.11 9.10
N ILE A 98 12.48 8.85 8.77
CA ILE A 98 11.30 8.16 9.31
C ILE A 98 11.51 7.93 10.80
N SER A 99 10.68 8.59 11.59
CA SER A 99 10.69 8.53 13.04
C SER A 99 10.06 7.23 13.55
N TYR A 100 10.41 6.85 14.78
CA TYR A 100 9.74 5.74 15.44
C TYR A 100 8.24 6.01 15.69
N GLY A 101 7.85 7.29 15.88
CA GLY A 101 6.46 7.70 16.03
C GLY A 101 5.64 7.38 14.78
N THR A 102 6.14 7.80 13.61
CA THR A 102 5.54 7.50 12.29
C THR A 102 5.46 5.99 12.05
N TYR A 103 6.54 5.24 12.33
CA TYR A 103 6.53 3.77 12.25
C TYR A 103 5.44 3.15 13.14
N SER A 104 5.32 3.61 14.39
CA SER A 104 4.31 3.11 15.33
C SER A 104 2.90 3.36 14.81
N LYS A 105 2.64 4.57 14.31
CA LYS A 105 1.34 4.98 13.73
C LYS A 105 1.00 4.20 12.46
N ALA A 106 1.96 4.01 11.57
CA ALA A 106 1.82 3.15 10.39
C ALA A 106 1.48 1.70 10.77
N ARG A 107 2.15 1.15 11.79
CA ARG A 107 1.86 -0.21 12.28
C ARG A 107 0.48 -0.32 12.95
N GLU A 108 0.03 0.72 13.66
CA GLU A 108 -1.34 0.81 14.18
C GLU A 108 -2.36 0.79 13.05
N LEU A 109 -2.18 1.65 12.05
CA LEU A 109 -3.05 1.71 10.89
C LEU A 109 -3.10 0.37 10.14
N LEU A 110 -1.96 -0.31 9.95
CA LEU A 110 -1.88 -1.61 9.30
C LEU A 110 -2.76 -2.67 10.00
N LYS A 111 -2.86 -2.62 11.34
CA LYS A 111 -3.77 -3.50 12.11
C LYS A 111 -5.24 -3.17 11.87
N LEU A 112 -5.56 -1.91 11.59
CA LEU A 112 -6.93 -1.45 11.36
C LEU A 112 -7.43 -1.71 9.94
N ILE A 113 -6.54 -1.87 8.95
CA ILE A 113 -6.95 -2.19 7.56
C ILE A 113 -7.89 -3.40 7.54
N PRO A 114 -9.13 -3.28 7.04
CA PRO A 114 -10.08 -4.38 7.02
C PRO A 114 -9.60 -5.56 6.18
N GLN A 115 -9.92 -6.78 6.61
CA GLN A 115 -9.54 -8.04 5.92
C GLN A 115 -10.08 -8.13 4.48
N SER A 116 -11.15 -7.40 4.17
CA SER A 116 -11.71 -7.34 2.82
C SER A 116 -10.91 -6.46 1.84
N LEU A 117 -9.88 -5.74 2.31
CA LEU A 117 -8.99 -4.95 1.47
C LEU A 117 -7.70 -5.73 1.19
N PRO A 118 -7.15 -5.64 -0.03
CA PRO A 118 -5.89 -6.27 -0.35
C PRO A 118 -4.72 -5.57 0.37
N LYS A 119 -3.59 -6.27 0.45
CA LYS A 119 -2.32 -5.72 0.94
C LYS A 119 -2.00 -4.40 0.20
N PRO A 120 -1.77 -3.29 0.92
CA PRO A 120 -1.23 -2.09 0.31
C PRO A 120 0.26 -2.24 0.00
N SER A 121 0.76 -1.50 -0.99
CA SER A 121 2.20 -1.24 -1.13
C SER A 121 2.60 -0.21 -0.08
N ILE A 122 3.70 -0.44 0.65
CA ILE A 122 4.15 0.43 1.72
C ILE A 122 5.38 1.21 1.25
N VAL A 123 5.35 2.54 1.36
CA VAL A 123 6.39 3.41 0.79
C VAL A 123 6.79 4.49 1.80
N PRO A 124 8.08 4.73 2.06
CA PRO A 124 8.53 5.87 2.86
C PRO A 124 8.37 7.17 2.08
N GLU A 125 7.96 8.24 2.77
CA GLU A 125 7.79 9.56 2.19
C GLU A 125 8.80 10.57 2.74
N PRO A 126 9.20 11.58 1.94
CA PRO A 126 10.24 12.53 2.32
C PRO A 126 9.98 13.33 3.58
N GLU A 127 8.72 13.47 4.01
CA GLU A 127 8.33 14.37 5.09
C GLU A 127 8.10 13.66 6.43
N ASN A 128 8.85 12.58 6.71
CA ASN A 128 8.66 11.73 7.89
C ASN A 128 7.28 11.06 7.90
N GLU A 129 6.85 10.61 6.71
CA GLU A 129 5.55 9.98 6.49
C GLU A 129 5.71 8.59 5.88
N ILE A 130 4.71 7.74 6.07
CA ILE A 130 4.64 6.42 5.42
C ILE A 130 3.34 6.34 4.65
N GLY A 131 3.48 6.09 3.35
CA GLY A 131 2.40 5.88 2.42
C GLY A 131 1.97 4.41 2.33
N PHE A 132 0.67 4.20 2.22
CA PHE A 132 0.05 2.92 1.86
C PHE A 132 -0.72 3.12 0.55
N GLU A 133 -0.27 2.47 -0.51
CA GLU A 133 -0.80 2.62 -1.86
C GLU A 133 -1.56 1.37 -2.32
N TRP A 134 -2.75 1.59 -2.86
CA TRP A 134 -3.47 0.62 -3.69
C TRP A 134 -3.46 1.11 -5.13
N TRP A 135 -2.83 0.37 -6.00
CA TRP A 135 -2.65 0.75 -7.40
C TRP A 135 -3.25 -0.32 -8.33
N ILE A 136 -4.01 0.11 -9.34
CA ILE A 136 -4.55 -0.75 -10.41
C ILE A 136 -3.96 -0.33 -11.76
N ASP A 137 -4.04 0.96 -12.07
CA ASP A 137 -3.53 1.55 -13.30
C ASP A 137 -3.24 3.05 -13.10
N PRO A 138 -2.57 3.75 -14.04
CA PRO A 138 -2.19 5.16 -13.87
C PRO A 138 -3.33 6.16 -13.61
N LYS A 139 -4.60 5.77 -13.82
CA LYS A 139 -5.79 6.60 -13.55
C LYS A 139 -6.64 6.04 -12.41
N THR A 140 -6.18 4.95 -11.79
CA THR A 140 -6.92 4.19 -10.80
C THR A 140 -5.95 3.79 -9.69
N SER A 141 -5.74 4.69 -8.74
CA SER A 141 -4.89 4.48 -7.55
C SER A 141 -5.47 5.18 -6.32
N PHE A 142 -5.07 4.74 -5.14
CA PHE A 142 -5.44 5.36 -3.87
C PHE A 142 -4.26 5.27 -2.91
N VAL A 143 -3.88 6.39 -2.30
CA VAL A 143 -2.79 6.47 -1.33
C VAL A 143 -3.30 7.09 -0.03
N ILE A 144 -2.82 6.53 1.08
CA ILE A 144 -2.97 7.13 2.41
C ILE A 144 -1.59 7.29 3.04
N SER A 145 -1.34 8.44 3.64
CA SER A 145 -0.07 8.81 4.24
C SER A 145 -0.30 9.12 5.72
N VAL A 146 0.56 8.57 6.57
CA VAL A 146 0.52 8.79 8.02
C VAL A 146 1.83 9.35 8.53
N LYS A 147 1.73 10.21 9.54
CA LYS A 147 2.84 10.78 10.28
C LYS A 147 2.85 10.27 11.72
N ASP A 148 3.61 10.92 12.60
CA ASP A 148 3.61 10.72 14.04
C ASP A 148 2.45 11.42 14.76
N ASP A 149 1.42 11.85 14.02
CA ASP A 149 0.14 12.33 14.54
C ASP A 149 -1.00 11.34 14.22
N ASP A 150 -2.19 11.59 14.78
CA ASP A 150 -3.37 10.73 14.58
C ASP A 150 -4.12 11.03 13.28
N LYS A 151 -3.46 11.69 12.31
CA LYS A 151 -4.06 12.09 11.05
C LYS A 151 -3.60 11.18 9.91
N ILE A 152 -4.51 10.97 8.98
CA ILE A 152 -4.24 10.37 7.69
C ILE A 152 -4.52 11.43 6.64
N THR A 153 -3.51 11.75 5.85
CA THR A 153 -3.73 12.43 4.57
C THR A 153 -4.03 11.35 3.53
N PHE A 154 -5.02 11.56 2.68
CA PHE A 154 -5.34 10.61 1.63
C PHE A 154 -5.58 11.32 0.31
N ALA A 155 -5.31 10.60 -0.77
CA ALA A 155 -5.67 11.03 -2.09
C ALA A 155 -5.84 9.84 -3.03
N GLY A 156 -6.65 9.99 -4.08
CA GLY A 156 -6.92 8.89 -4.99
C GLY A 156 -7.51 9.32 -6.32
N LEU A 157 -7.12 8.57 -7.35
CA LEU A 157 -7.63 8.61 -8.70
C LEU A 157 -8.59 7.41 -8.86
N LEU A 158 -9.87 7.67 -9.16
CA LEU A 158 -10.93 6.65 -9.22
C LEU A 158 -11.49 6.49 -10.64
N GLY A 159 -10.57 6.47 -11.61
CA GLY A 159 -10.83 6.43 -13.04
C GLY A 159 -10.97 7.81 -13.68
N LYS A 160 -11.58 7.85 -14.87
CA LYS A 160 -11.62 9.04 -15.72
C LYS A 160 -12.35 10.21 -15.02
N ASN A 161 -11.61 11.26 -14.70
CA ASN A 161 -12.07 12.52 -14.09
C ASN A 161 -12.69 12.36 -12.69
N ARG A 162 -12.17 11.44 -11.88
CA ARG A 162 -12.58 11.30 -10.48
C ARG A 162 -11.36 11.31 -9.60
N GLU A 163 -11.23 12.39 -8.86
CA GLU A 163 -10.13 12.59 -7.91
C GLU A 163 -10.77 12.88 -6.56
N ILE A 164 -10.16 12.36 -5.50
CA ILE A 164 -10.55 12.65 -4.13
C ILE A 164 -9.28 12.86 -3.32
N TRP A 165 -9.33 13.78 -2.37
CA TRP A 165 -8.27 13.99 -1.39
C TRP A 165 -8.86 14.57 -0.12
N GLY A 166 -8.14 14.44 0.97
CA GLY A 166 -8.54 14.99 2.25
C GLY A 166 -7.65 14.57 3.39
N VAL A 167 -8.11 14.89 4.59
CA VAL A 167 -7.49 14.48 5.84
C VAL A 167 -8.58 13.85 6.71
N GLU A 168 -8.28 12.70 7.28
CA GLU A 168 -9.10 12.03 8.28
C GLU A 168 -8.31 11.82 9.57
N VAL A 169 -9.01 11.57 10.66
CA VAL A 169 -8.40 11.14 11.93
C VAL A 169 -8.63 9.64 12.08
N PHE A 170 -7.62 8.91 12.56
CA PHE A 170 -7.78 7.51 12.94
C PHE A 170 -7.36 7.30 14.39
N GLU A 171 -8.24 6.68 15.15
CA GLU A 171 -7.98 6.29 16.54
C GLU A 171 -8.12 4.76 16.62
N ASP A 172 -9.32 4.28 16.96
CA ASP A 172 -9.57 2.86 17.20
C ASP A 172 -10.15 2.12 15.98
N SER A 173 -10.38 2.81 14.87
CA SER A 173 -11.02 2.22 13.69
C SER A 173 -10.49 2.80 12.38
N PHE A 174 -10.54 2.01 11.33
CA PHE A 174 -10.18 2.43 9.99
C PHE A 174 -11.25 3.39 9.43
N PRO A 175 -10.90 4.59 8.95
CA PRO A 175 -11.90 5.57 8.51
C PRO A 175 -12.80 5.02 7.39
N GLN A 176 -14.12 5.09 7.60
CA GLN A 176 -15.10 4.53 6.65
C GLN A 176 -14.96 5.16 5.26
N LEU A 177 -14.65 6.45 5.18
CA LEU A 177 -14.44 7.14 3.92
C LEU A 177 -13.31 6.51 3.11
N ILE A 178 -12.18 6.22 3.75
CA ILE A 178 -11.02 5.58 3.11
C ILE A 178 -11.41 4.16 2.66
N TYR A 179 -12.06 3.39 3.53
CA TYR A 179 -12.52 2.04 3.20
C TYR A 179 -13.37 1.98 1.93
N GLU A 180 -14.39 2.84 1.83
CA GLU A 180 -15.29 2.85 0.68
C GLU A 180 -14.56 3.24 -0.62
N ASN A 181 -13.59 4.16 -0.55
CA ASN A 181 -12.83 4.56 -1.73
C ASN A 181 -11.86 3.46 -2.21
N VAL A 182 -11.15 2.79 -1.29
CA VAL A 182 -10.29 1.65 -1.66
C VAL A 182 -11.14 0.51 -2.23
N LYS A 183 -12.30 0.21 -1.62
CA LYS A 183 -13.22 -0.81 -2.14
C LYS A 183 -13.75 -0.47 -3.54
N ARG A 184 -14.06 0.81 -3.78
CA ARG A 184 -14.51 1.30 -5.09
C ARG A 184 -13.44 1.12 -6.16
N LEU A 185 -12.17 1.29 -5.81
CA LEU A 185 -11.02 1.07 -6.69
C LEU A 185 -11.11 -0.32 -7.36
N PHE A 186 -11.26 -1.37 -6.55
CA PHE A 186 -11.31 -2.76 -7.03
C PHE A 186 -12.67 -3.14 -7.64
N SER A 187 -13.75 -2.44 -7.30
CA SER A 187 -15.07 -2.68 -7.90
C SER A 187 -15.16 -2.20 -9.35
N GLN A 188 -14.36 -1.21 -9.76
CA GLN A 188 -14.34 -0.69 -11.14
C GLN A 188 -13.54 -1.55 -12.11
N SER A 189 -12.64 -2.42 -11.61
CA SER A 189 -11.80 -3.29 -12.43
C SER A 189 -12.56 -4.51 -13.00
N ASN A 190 -13.61 -4.99 -12.33
CA ASN A 190 -14.41 -6.16 -12.74
C ASN A 190 -15.41 -5.89 -13.90
N GLY A 191 -15.21 -4.83 -14.68
CA GLY A 191 -16.16 -4.33 -15.69
C GLY A 191 -15.79 -4.56 -17.15
N TYR A 192 -14.97 -5.56 -17.48
CA TYR A 192 -14.59 -5.91 -18.86
C TYR A 192 -14.90 -7.35 -19.22
#